data_AF-A0A7W7WWU4-F1
#
_entry.id   AF-A0A7W7WWU4-F1
#
_cell.length_a   1.000
_cell.length_b   1.000
_cell.length_c   1.000
_cell.angle_alpha   90.00
_cell.angle_beta   90.00
_cell.angle_gamma   90.00
#
_symmetry.space_group_name_H-M   'P 1'
#
loop_
_entity.id
_entity.type
_entity.pdbx_description
1 polymer ?
#
loop_
_entity_poly.entity_id
_entity_poly.type
_entity_poly.pdbx_seq_one_letter_code
_entity_poly.pdbx_strand_id
1 'polypeptide(L)'
;MDTLGAVAHRGGLLVRRPELTVGVKLAVARTTGMDWELIARRPPDRRSATRRQQDVRLVPPLEPAPRRLLPTADEGLDLRFGTLDDAGRAHWHFPVHSSAGTGDHHEGPSHDVVFRLPPAFDRITLVFAWPEIGFPETTITLPLPDRTAVDRATRSVWDAPVTATTPVPHLARRTAAHLRANAEEGIGIAPPQVLHRGEHAAIVLTHLAAVDRVLSFGLSGHAHGDTARTIARTAFGPPHGTDPSPTVAFVADGEAFQVQAYSGTSFGSGAVHTDRQDFFVPRPHDDVLDLLVAWPIVGLAEAHARITPAGP
;
A
#
# COMPACT_ATOMS: atom_id res chain seq x y z
N MET A 1 1.21 12.32 5.28
CA MET A 1 0.44 11.59 6.30
C MET A 1 1.38 11.53 7.49
N ASP A 2 1.14 12.34 8.51
CA ASP A 2 2.26 12.81 9.34
C ASP A 2 2.34 12.11 10.70
N THR A 3 1.58 11.02 10.86
CA THR A 3 1.48 10.24 12.10
C THR A 3 1.54 8.74 11.82
N LEU A 4 2.34 7.99 12.56
CA LEU A 4 2.23 6.53 12.67
C LEU A 4 0.94 6.15 13.41
N GLY A 5 0.55 4.88 13.35
CA GLY A 5 -0.65 4.37 14.01
C GLY A 5 -0.55 2.88 14.33
N ALA A 6 -1.58 2.36 15.01
CA ALA A 6 -1.68 0.94 15.32
C ALA A 6 -2.06 0.15 14.05
N VAL A 7 -1.44 -1.01 13.85
CA VAL A 7 -1.86 -1.94 12.80
C VAL A 7 -3.25 -2.46 13.14
N ALA A 8 -4.24 -2.12 12.31
CA ALA A 8 -5.62 -2.53 12.46
C ALA A 8 -5.88 -3.93 11.89
N HIS A 9 -5.16 -4.30 10.82
CA HIS A 9 -5.18 -5.61 10.21
C HIS A 9 -3.80 -5.95 9.67
N ARG A 10 -3.34 -7.18 9.86
CA ARG A 10 -2.02 -7.66 9.41
C ARG A 10 -2.00 -7.99 7.90
N GLY A 11 -2.81 -7.35 7.07
CA GLY A 11 -2.89 -7.68 5.66
C GLY A 11 -3.49 -9.06 5.34
N GLY A 12 -3.45 -9.45 4.07
CA GLY A 12 -3.91 -10.74 3.57
C GLY A 12 -5.30 -10.70 2.95
N LEU A 13 -5.76 -11.84 2.44
CA LEU A 13 -7.04 -11.96 1.76
C LEU A 13 -8.22 -11.85 2.73
N LEU A 14 -9.11 -10.90 2.44
CA LEU A 14 -10.42 -10.81 3.07
C LEU A 14 -11.46 -11.62 2.29
N VAL A 15 -11.40 -11.54 0.96
CA VAL A 15 -12.35 -12.19 0.06
C VAL A 15 -11.58 -12.97 -0.99
N ARG A 16 -11.97 -14.23 -1.19
CA ARG A 16 -11.53 -15.04 -2.34
C ARG A 16 -12.75 -15.64 -3.01
N ARG A 17 -13.08 -15.12 -4.19
CA ARG A 17 -14.19 -15.61 -5.01
C ARG A 17 -13.78 -15.77 -6.47
N PRO A 18 -14.58 -16.49 -7.29
CA PRO A 18 -14.29 -16.65 -8.71
C PRO A 18 -14.26 -15.33 -9.48
N GLU A 19 -15.02 -14.32 -9.04
CA GLU A 19 -15.12 -13.04 -9.75
C GLU A 19 -13.91 -12.12 -9.45
N LEU A 20 -13.46 -12.13 -8.19
CA LEU A 20 -12.32 -11.35 -7.71
C LEU A 20 -11.79 -11.83 -6.33
N THR A 21 -10.55 -11.45 -6.03
CA THR A 21 -9.97 -11.42 -4.69
C THR A 21 -9.98 -10.00 -4.15
N VAL A 22 -10.19 -9.83 -2.84
CA VAL A 22 -9.91 -8.58 -2.11
C VAL A 22 -8.95 -8.91 -0.98
N GLY A 23 -7.81 -8.21 -0.94
CA GLY A 23 -6.89 -8.30 0.19
C GLY A 23 -6.48 -6.93 0.70
N VAL A 24 -5.94 -6.94 1.91
CA VAL A 24 -5.46 -5.75 2.62
C VAL A 24 -3.95 -5.68 2.45
N LYS A 25 -3.44 -4.57 1.90
CA LYS A 25 -2.00 -4.26 1.96
C LYS A 25 -1.64 -3.63 3.30
N LEU A 26 -2.50 -2.71 3.74
CA LEU A 26 -2.31 -1.92 4.95
C LEU A 26 -3.66 -1.56 5.56
N ALA A 27 -3.77 -1.74 6.87
CA ALA A 27 -4.84 -1.12 7.64
C ALA A 27 -4.24 -0.53 8.91
N VAL A 28 -4.36 0.78 9.10
CA VAL A 28 -3.76 1.50 10.25
C VAL A 28 -4.80 2.37 10.92
N ALA A 29 -4.98 2.14 12.22
CA ALA A 29 -5.82 2.94 13.09
C ALA A 29 -5.02 4.07 13.74
N ARG A 30 -5.60 5.27 13.74
CA ARG A 30 -5.08 6.48 14.42
C ARG A 30 -6.21 7.16 15.17
N THR A 31 -5.83 8.05 16.08
CA THR A 31 -6.80 8.87 16.83
C THR A 31 -7.66 9.76 15.93
N THR A 32 -7.18 10.11 14.73
CA THR A 32 -7.89 10.96 13.77
C THR A 32 -8.64 10.19 12.68
N GLY A 33 -8.42 8.88 12.55
CA GLY A 33 -9.08 8.07 11.52
C GLY A 33 -8.37 6.75 11.26
N MET A 34 -8.90 5.98 10.32
CA MET A 34 -8.34 4.69 9.92
C MET A 34 -8.10 4.69 8.42
N ASP A 35 -6.86 4.40 8.01
CA ASP A 35 -6.56 4.21 6.60
C ASP A 35 -6.63 2.71 6.27
N TRP A 36 -7.33 2.38 5.20
CA TRP A 36 -7.37 1.06 4.60
C TRP A 36 -6.83 1.13 3.19
N GLU A 37 -5.94 0.23 2.85
CA GLU A 37 -5.42 0.07 1.51
C GLU A 37 -5.68 -1.35 1.06
N LEU A 38 -6.49 -1.45 0.02
CA LEU A 38 -7.03 -2.69 -0.48
C LEU A 38 -6.58 -2.89 -1.91
N ILE A 39 -6.32 -4.14 -2.27
CA ILE A 39 -6.22 -4.55 -3.66
C ILE A 39 -7.43 -5.43 -3.94
N ALA A 40 -8.24 -5.02 -4.91
CA ALA A 40 -9.15 -5.92 -5.60
C ALA A 40 -8.47 -6.44 -6.86
N ARG A 41 -8.47 -7.75 -7.08
CA ARG A 41 -7.88 -8.36 -8.28
C ARG A 41 -8.83 -9.35 -8.92
N ARG A 42 -9.03 -9.22 -10.22
CA ARG A 42 -9.75 -10.21 -11.01
C ARG A 42 -8.83 -11.37 -11.39
N PRO A 43 -9.32 -12.59 -11.61
CA PRO A 43 -8.50 -13.68 -12.11
C PRO A 43 -7.79 -13.30 -13.43
N PRO A 44 -6.57 -13.80 -13.68
CA PRO A 44 -5.88 -13.56 -14.94
C PRO A 44 -6.66 -14.14 -16.11
N ASP A 45 -6.90 -13.33 -17.13
CA ASP A 45 -7.47 -13.81 -18.38
C ASP A 45 -6.36 -14.41 -19.25
N ARG A 46 -6.24 -15.74 -19.19
CA ARG A 46 -5.23 -16.50 -19.95
C ARG A 46 -5.56 -16.62 -21.45
N ARG A 47 -6.67 -16.05 -21.92
CA ARG A 47 -7.08 -16.11 -23.32
C ARG A 47 -6.34 -15.04 -24.14
N SER A 48 -6.00 -15.41 -25.38
CA SER A 48 -5.41 -14.46 -26.34
C SER A 48 -6.35 -13.29 -26.64
N ALA A 49 -5.80 -12.16 -27.07
CA ALA A 49 -6.59 -10.97 -27.43
C ALA A 49 -7.64 -11.27 -28.51
N THR A 50 -7.30 -12.11 -29.51
CA THR A 50 -8.23 -12.54 -30.57
C THR A 50 -9.41 -13.33 -30.00
N ARG A 51 -9.16 -14.24 -29.06
CA ARG A 51 -10.21 -15.02 -28.40
C ARG A 51 -11.11 -14.13 -27.54
N ARG A 52 -10.52 -13.15 -26.84
CA ARG A 52 -11.29 -12.13 -26.09
C ARG A 52 -12.20 -11.33 -27.00
N GLN A 53 -11.72 -10.85 -28.15
CA GLN A 53 -12.55 -10.10 -29.10
C GLN A 53 -13.70 -10.95 -29.69
N GLN A 54 -13.47 -12.24 -29.93
CA GLN A 54 -14.51 -13.15 -30.38
C GLN A 54 -15.56 -13.39 -29.28
N ASP A 55 -15.13 -13.62 -28.04
CA ASP A 55 -16.03 -13.87 -26.91
C ASP A 55 -16.87 -12.65 -26.54
N VAL A 56 -16.32 -11.42 -26.58
CA VAL A 56 -17.09 -10.18 -26.32
C VAL A 56 -18.28 -10.04 -27.27
N ARG A 57 -18.20 -10.62 -28.48
CA ARG A 57 -19.29 -10.60 -29.47
C ARG A 57 -20.30 -11.73 -29.27
N LEU A 58 -19.98 -12.76 -28.49
CA LEU A 58 -20.73 -14.00 -28.39
C LEU A 58 -21.27 -14.28 -26.98
N VAL A 59 -20.68 -13.71 -25.93
CA VAL A 59 -21.06 -13.93 -24.54
C VAL A 59 -22.10 -12.88 -24.13
N PRO A 60 -23.26 -13.27 -23.59
CA PRO A 60 -24.24 -12.35 -23.03
C PRO A 60 -23.60 -11.44 -21.96
N PRO A 61 -24.13 -10.22 -21.75
CA PRO A 61 -23.72 -9.39 -20.63
C PRO A 61 -23.83 -10.19 -19.33
N LEU A 62 -22.82 -10.06 -18.47
CA LEU A 62 -22.86 -10.66 -17.14
C LEU A 62 -24.07 -10.07 -16.39
N GLU A 63 -24.90 -10.93 -15.79
CA GLU A 63 -25.99 -10.45 -14.95
C GLU A 63 -25.40 -9.79 -13.69
N PRO A 64 -25.75 -8.52 -13.40
CA PRO A 64 -25.26 -7.87 -12.20
C PRO A 64 -25.71 -8.59 -10.93
N ALA A 65 -24.83 -8.63 -9.93
CA ALA A 65 -25.20 -9.21 -8.64
C ALA A 65 -26.33 -8.41 -7.96
N PRO A 66 -27.17 -9.04 -7.11
CA PRO A 66 -28.21 -8.34 -6.37
C PRO A 66 -27.65 -7.19 -5.51
N ARG A 67 -28.33 -6.04 -5.54
CA ARG A 67 -28.05 -4.85 -4.72
C ARG A 67 -29.06 -4.76 -3.58
N ARG A 68 -28.63 -4.95 -2.33
CA ARG A 68 -29.48 -4.84 -1.11
C ARG A 68 -29.05 -3.69 -0.21
N LEU A 69 -27.74 -3.49 -0.07
CA LEU A 69 -27.09 -2.46 0.75
C LEU A 69 -26.65 -1.25 -0.10
N LEU A 70 -26.39 -1.45 -1.39
CA LEU A 70 -26.02 -0.37 -2.30
C LEU A 70 -27.21 0.54 -2.63
N PRO A 71 -26.99 1.86 -2.76
CA PRO A 71 -28.00 2.76 -3.30
C PRO A 71 -28.42 2.36 -4.72
N THR A 72 -29.71 2.51 -5.05
CA THR A 72 -30.26 2.11 -6.36
C THR A 72 -29.57 2.79 -7.54
N ALA A 73 -29.08 4.02 -7.37
CA ALA A 73 -28.45 4.84 -8.41
C ALA A 73 -26.92 4.73 -8.46
N ASP A 74 -26.30 3.86 -7.68
CA ASP A 74 -24.85 3.69 -7.65
C ASP A 74 -24.42 2.61 -8.66
N GLU A 75 -24.11 3.04 -9.89
CA GLU A 75 -23.40 2.27 -10.92
C GLU A 75 -21.94 2.73 -10.98
N GLY A 76 -21.01 1.79 -11.09
CA GLY A 76 -19.60 2.08 -10.83
C GLY A 76 -18.66 1.06 -11.46
N LEU A 77 -17.48 1.54 -11.84
CA LEU A 77 -16.43 0.76 -12.49
C LEU A 77 -15.44 0.15 -11.51
N ASP A 78 -15.62 0.36 -10.19
CA ASP A 78 -14.63 0.05 -9.17
C ASP A 78 -15.23 -0.71 -7.98
N LEU A 79 -14.34 -1.27 -7.15
CA LEU A 79 -14.69 -1.85 -5.86
C LEU A 79 -15.34 -0.78 -4.97
N ARG A 80 -16.57 -1.05 -4.52
CA ARG A 80 -17.24 -0.24 -3.51
C ARG A 80 -16.91 -0.79 -2.13
N PHE A 81 -16.59 0.13 -1.22
CA PHE A 81 -16.18 -0.17 0.15
C PHE A 81 -17.06 0.60 1.13
N GLY A 82 -17.58 -0.10 2.13
CA GLY A 82 -18.49 0.44 3.11
C GLY A 82 -18.28 -0.14 4.50
N THR A 83 -18.96 0.44 5.48
CA THR A 83 -19.02 -0.04 6.85
C THR A 83 -20.47 -0.21 7.28
N LEU A 84 -20.79 -1.24 8.07
CA LEU A 84 -22.12 -1.35 8.69
C LEU A 84 -22.14 -0.70 10.07
N ASP A 85 -23.20 0.06 10.36
CA ASP A 85 -23.53 0.46 11.73
C ASP A 85 -24.20 -0.68 12.51
N ASP A 86 -24.45 -0.47 13.81
CA ASP A 86 -25.11 -1.47 14.67
C ASP A 86 -26.55 -1.82 14.23
N ALA A 87 -27.18 -0.96 13.43
CA ALA A 87 -28.49 -1.20 12.82
C ALA A 87 -28.40 -1.95 11.48
N GLY A 88 -27.20 -2.32 11.03
CA GLY A 88 -26.95 -3.02 9.78
C GLY A 88 -27.05 -2.13 8.54
N ARG A 89 -27.03 -0.80 8.68
CA ARG A 89 -27.06 0.12 7.55
C ARG A 89 -25.65 0.37 7.03
N ALA A 90 -25.49 0.32 5.72
CA ALA A 90 -24.22 0.56 5.06
C ALA A 90 -23.92 2.05 4.92
N HIS A 91 -22.71 2.43 5.32
CA HIS A 91 -22.09 3.73 5.06
C HIS A 91 -20.99 3.51 4.04
N TRP A 92 -21.19 4.00 2.82
CA TRP A 92 -20.26 3.81 1.71
C TRP A 92 -19.21 4.92 1.68
N HIS A 93 -17.97 4.55 1.37
CA HIS A 93 -16.81 5.44 1.41
C HIS A 93 -16.20 5.57 0.02
N PHE A 94 -15.72 6.77 -0.29
CA PHE A 94 -15.01 7.03 -1.54
C PHE A 94 -13.49 6.89 -1.32
N PRO A 95 -12.76 6.37 -2.32
CA PRO A 95 -11.33 6.24 -2.21
C PRO A 95 -10.70 7.65 -2.18
N VAL A 96 -9.72 7.84 -1.28
CA VAL A 96 -8.84 9.02 -1.31
C VAL A 96 -7.75 8.88 -2.39
N HIS A 97 -7.49 7.65 -2.81
CA HIS A 97 -6.60 7.31 -3.90
C HIS A 97 -7.05 6.01 -4.57
N SER A 98 -6.91 5.93 -5.89
CA SER A 98 -7.19 4.74 -6.67
C SER A 98 -6.21 4.63 -7.83
N SER A 99 -5.69 3.43 -8.05
CA SER A 99 -4.86 3.08 -9.21
C SER A 99 -5.34 1.76 -9.79
N ALA A 100 -5.44 1.69 -11.11
CA ALA A 100 -5.86 0.49 -11.83
C ALA A 100 -4.70 -0.09 -12.63
N GLY A 101 -4.44 -1.38 -12.43
CA GLY A 101 -3.52 -2.19 -13.22
C GLY A 101 -4.30 -3.02 -14.23
N THR A 102 -3.88 -3.02 -15.48
CA THR A 102 -4.54 -3.81 -16.54
C THR A 102 -4.30 -5.31 -16.41
N GLY A 103 -3.31 -5.72 -15.62
CA GLY A 103 -2.83 -7.10 -15.55
C GLY A 103 -2.08 -7.55 -16.81
N ASP A 104 -1.64 -8.81 -16.80
CA ASP A 104 -1.04 -9.56 -17.89
C ASP A 104 -1.52 -11.03 -17.90
N HIS A 105 -0.74 -11.94 -18.48
CA HIS A 105 -1.12 -13.37 -18.59
C HIS A 105 -0.96 -14.14 -17.27
N HIS A 106 -0.19 -13.59 -16.33
CA HIS A 106 0.10 -14.18 -15.03
C HIS A 106 -0.71 -13.52 -13.92
N GLU A 107 -0.99 -12.24 -14.07
CA GLU A 107 -1.64 -11.40 -13.07
C GLU A 107 -2.89 -10.75 -13.68
N GLY A 108 -4.07 -10.93 -13.09
CA GLY A 108 -5.28 -10.29 -13.62
C GLY A 108 -5.35 -8.79 -13.29
N PRO A 109 -6.30 -8.06 -13.90
CA PRO A 109 -6.53 -6.65 -13.61
C PRO A 109 -6.71 -6.40 -12.11
N SER A 110 -6.08 -5.35 -11.60
CA SER A 110 -6.11 -4.97 -10.19
C SER A 110 -6.54 -3.53 -9.99
N HIS A 111 -7.16 -3.27 -8.85
CA HIS A 111 -7.51 -1.94 -8.38
C HIS A 111 -6.93 -1.80 -6.97
N ASP A 112 -5.88 -0.98 -6.86
CA ASP A 112 -5.30 -0.57 -5.59
C ASP A 112 -6.02 0.71 -5.13
N VAL A 113 -6.66 0.65 -3.98
CA VAL A 113 -7.53 1.70 -3.48
C VAL A 113 -7.24 1.99 -2.01
N VAL A 114 -7.13 3.27 -1.68
CA VAL A 114 -6.95 3.75 -0.32
C VAL A 114 -8.24 4.42 0.13
N PHE A 115 -8.77 3.99 1.28
CA PHE A 115 -9.91 4.59 1.95
C PHE A 115 -9.48 5.20 3.28
N ARG A 116 -10.12 6.31 3.65
CA ARG A 116 -9.99 6.91 4.97
C ARG A 116 -11.33 6.90 5.68
N LEU A 117 -11.40 6.14 6.75
CA LEU A 117 -12.58 6.02 7.60
C LEU A 117 -12.46 6.92 8.84
N PRO A 118 -13.59 7.30 9.46
CA PRO A 118 -13.58 7.82 10.83
C PRO A 118 -12.89 6.86 11.81
N PRO A 119 -12.43 7.34 12.97
CA PRO A 119 -11.88 6.47 14.00
C PRO A 119 -12.86 5.35 14.39
N ALA A 120 -12.37 4.12 14.43
CA ALA A 120 -13.09 2.93 14.86
C ALA A 120 -12.18 2.08 15.74
N PHE A 121 -12.75 1.41 16.74
CA PHE A 121 -12.03 0.63 17.74
C PHE A 121 -12.75 -0.69 17.99
N ASP A 122 -12.03 -1.67 18.54
CA ASP A 122 -12.50 -2.99 18.97
C ASP A 122 -13.03 -3.90 17.84
N ARG A 123 -13.92 -3.40 16.98
CA ARG A 123 -14.51 -4.15 15.88
C ARG A 123 -15.03 -3.24 14.77
N ILE A 124 -14.95 -3.71 13.54
CA ILE A 124 -15.60 -3.08 12.38
C ILE A 124 -16.24 -4.14 11.49
N THR A 125 -17.39 -3.82 10.91
CA THR A 125 -17.99 -4.65 9.86
C THR A 125 -17.85 -3.94 8.53
N LEU A 126 -17.01 -4.49 7.67
CA LEU A 126 -16.76 -4.00 6.31
C LEU A 126 -17.78 -4.58 5.35
N VAL A 127 -18.08 -3.82 4.30
CA VAL A 127 -18.91 -4.24 3.16
C VAL A 127 -18.14 -3.97 1.88
N PHE A 128 -18.08 -4.98 1.03
CA PHE A 128 -17.49 -4.90 -0.30
C PHE A 128 -18.57 -5.18 -1.34
N ALA A 129 -18.59 -4.46 -2.45
CA ALA A 129 -19.50 -4.76 -3.54
C ALA A 129 -18.95 -4.34 -4.90
N TRP A 130 -19.22 -5.15 -5.92
CA TRP A 130 -18.95 -4.81 -7.32
C TRP A 130 -19.93 -5.56 -8.23
N PRO A 131 -21.22 -5.17 -8.19
CA PRO A 131 -22.28 -5.92 -8.86
C PRO A 131 -22.06 -6.10 -10.35
N GLU A 132 -21.44 -5.12 -11.02
CA GLU A 132 -21.20 -5.08 -12.46
C GLU A 132 -20.32 -6.22 -12.97
N ILE A 133 -19.49 -6.81 -12.10
CA ILE A 133 -18.68 -7.99 -12.41
C ILE A 133 -19.19 -9.27 -11.72
N GLY A 134 -20.45 -9.25 -11.27
CA GLY A 134 -21.08 -10.40 -10.61
C GLY A 134 -20.64 -10.60 -9.15
N PHE A 135 -19.82 -9.69 -8.59
CA PHE A 135 -19.40 -9.77 -7.19
C PHE A 135 -20.48 -9.17 -6.28
N PRO A 136 -21.15 -9.99 -5.45
CA PRO A 136 -22.23 -9.51 -4.61
C PRO A 136 -21.68 -8.75 -3.40
N GLU A 137 -22.58 -8.03 -2.75
CA GLU A 137 -22.35 -7.46 -1.43
C GLU A 137 -21.85 -8.53 -0.46
N THR A 138 -20.63 -8.33 0.03
CA THR A 138 -19.92 -9.26 0.90
C THR A 138 -19.54 -8.54 2.18
N THR A 139 -19.98 -9.05 3.32
CA THR A 139 -19.74 -8.45 4.63
C THR A 139 -18.71 -9.24 5.42
N ILE A 140 -17.81 -8.54 6.11
CA ILE A 140 -16.77 -9.16 6.94
C ILE A 140 -16.62 -8.35 8.22
N THR A 141 -16.73 -9.01 9.36
CA THR A 141 -16.48 -8.40 10.67
C THR A 141 -15.08 -8.74 11.14
N LEU A 142 -14.30 -7.71 11.46
CA LEU A 142 -12.90 -7.83 11.85
C LEU A 142 -12.70 -7.23 13.25
N PRO A 143 -11.84 -7.85 14.08
CA PRO A 143 -11.37 -7.20 15.30
C PRO A 143 -10.51 -6.00 14.94
N LEU A 144 -10.57 -4.98 15.78
CA LEU A 144 -9.72 -3.80 15.71
C LEU A 144 -8.97 -3.60 17.03
N PRO A 145 -7.85 -2.87 17.02
CA PRO A 145 -7.21 -2.43 18.26
C PRO A 145 -8.18 -1.61 19.11
N ASP A 146 -8.08 -1.77 20.43
CA ASP A 146 -8.81 -0.92 21.37
C ASP A 146 -8.29 0.53 21.31
N ARG A 147 -9.08 1.46 21.84
CA ARG A 147 -8.73 2.88 21.85
C ARG A 147 -7.39 3.17 22.54
N THR A 148 -7.07 2.46 23.62
CA THR A 148 -5.82 2.67 24.37
C THR A 148 -4.60 2.25 23.54
N ALA A 149 -4.72 1.16 22.79
CA ALA A 149 -3.69 0.69 21.87
C ALA A 149 -3.49 1.69 20.72
N VAL A 150 -4.57 2.22 20.16
CA VAL A 150 -4.50 3.26 19.11
C VAL A 150 -3.86 4.55 19.63
N ASP A 151 -4.28 5.03 20.81
CA ASP A 151 -3.74 6.24 21.42
C ASP A 151 -2.23 6.10 21.69
N ARG A 152 -1.79 4.92 22.18
CA ARG A 152 -0.37 4.64 22.45
C ARG A 152 0.47 4.54 21.16
N ALA A 153 -0.09 3.95 20.11
CA ALA A 153 0.63 3.74 18.85
C ALA A 153 0.63 4.97 17.95
N THR A 154 -0.32 5.89 18.13
CA THR A 154 -0.41 7.11 17.32
C THR A 154 0.69 8.08 17.72
N ARG A 155 1.66 8.29 16.82
CA ARG A 155 2.80 9.16 17.07
C ARG A 155 3.14 9.96 15.83
N SER A 156 3.49 11.23 15.98
CA SER A 156 4.04 12.05 14.90
C SER A 156 5.26 11.37 14.27
N VAL A 157 5.34 11.36 12.94
CA VAL A 157 6.52 10.90 12.18
C VAL A 157 7.76 11.71 12.59
N TRP A 158 7.59 12.97 12.99
CA TRP A 158 8.66 13.87 13.42
C TRP A 158 9.18 13.56 14.83
N ASP A 159 8.39 12.88 15.65
CA ASP A 159 8.74 12.54 17.02
C ASP A 159 9.08 11.05 17.20
N ALA A 160 8.72 10.19 16.25
CA ALA A 160 8.96 8.74 16.30
C ALA A 160 10.47 8.39 16.36
N PRO A 161 10.85 7.22 16.93
CA PRO A 161 12.22 6.75 16.84
C PRO A 161 12.60 6.47 15.38
N VAL A 162 13.86 6.74 15.04
CA VAL A 162 14.44 6.46 13.73
C VAL A 162 15.13 5.10 13.77
N THR A 163 14.85 4.24 12.80
CA THR A 163 15.38 2.87 12.75
C THR A 163 16.78 2.82 12.12
N ALA A 164 17.05 3.68 11.14
CA ALA A 164 18.31 3.65 10.41
C ALA A 164 19.48 4.22 11.21
N THR A 165 20.66 3.67 10.93
CA THR A 165 21.94 4.06 11.53
C THR A 165 22.89 4.60 10.47
N THR A 166 23.82 5.43 10.91
CA THR A 166 24.97 5.93 10.15
C THR A 166 26.25 5.72 10.98
N PRO A 167 27.43 5.50 10.36
CA PRO A 167 27.68 5.45 8.92
C PRO A 167 27.24 4.13 8.26
N VAL A 168 27.03 4.18 6.95
CA VAL A 168 26.65 3.02 6.13
C VAL A 168 27.92 2.24 5.73
N PRO A 169 27.92 0.89 5.80
CA PRO A 169 29.04 0.09 5.30
C PRO A 169 29.29 0.32 3.80
N HIS A 170 30.55 0.23 3.38
CA HIS A 170 30.89 0.34 1.97
C HIS A 170 30.55 -0.97 1.24
N LEU A 171 29.42 -0.98 0.52
CA LEU A 171 28.89 -2.16 -0.18
C LEU A 171 29.01 -2.00 -1.71
N ALA A 172 29.28 -3.10 -2.42
CA ALA A 172 29.17 -3.13 -3.87
C ALA A 172 27.70 -2.96 -4.27
N ARG A 173 27.43 -2.16 -5.31
CA ARG A 173 26.06 -1.89 -5.78
C ARG A 173 25.72 -2.67 -7.03
N ARG A 174 24.53 -3.25 -7.04
CA ARG A 174 23.94 -3.94 -8.19
C ARG A 174 22.50 -3.50 -8.38
N THR A 175 21.95 -3.74 -9.56
CA THR A 175 20.51 -3.58 -9.80
C THR A 175 19.81 -4.89 -9.48
N ALA A 176 18.75 -4.84 -8.68
CA ALA A 176 17.93 -6.00 -8.37
C ALA A 176 17.14 -6.47 -9.62
N ALA A 177 16.83 -7.76 -9.68
CA ALA A 177 15.83 -8.25 -10.63
C ALA A 177 14.45 -7.67 -10.26
N HIS A 178 13.64 -7.36 -11.28
CA HIS A 178 12.27 -6.94 -11.05
C HIS A 178 11.44 -8.14 -10.59
N LEU A 179 10.88 -8.05 -9.39
CA LEU A 179 10.03 -9.08 -8.79
C LEU A 179 8.57 -8.62 -8.78
N ARG A 180 7.66 -9.59 -8.78
CA ARG A 180 6.22 -9.39 -8.66
C ARG A 180 5.62 -10.48 -7.78
N ALA A 181 4.62 -10.12 -7.02
CA ALA A 181 3.83 -11.05 -6.23
C ALA A 181 2.41 -10.50 -6.04
N ASN A 182 1.47 -11.38 -5.68
CA ASN A 182 0.10 -11.00 -5.33
C ASN A 182 0.11 -10.34 -3.95
N ALA A 183 0.40 -9.03 -3.89
CA ALA A 183 0.52 -8.28 -2.64
C ALA A 183 -0.73 -8.39 -1.75
N GLU A 184 -1.91 -8.62 -2.34
CA GLU A 184 -3.16 -8.83 -1.60
C GLU A 184 -3.16 -10.09 -0.70
N GLU A 185 -2.26 -11.05 -0.96
CA GLU A 185 -2.10 -12.26 -0.16
C GLU A 185 -1.08 -12.09 0.98
N GLY A 186 -0.41 -10.93 1.04
CA GLY A 186 0.68 -10.68 1.97
C GLY A 186 0.25 -10.56 3.41
N ILE A 187 0.97 -11.23 4.31
CA ILE A 187 0.79 -11.09 5.74
C ILE A 187 1.84 -10.12 6.29
N GLY A 188 1.37 -9.04 6.89
CA GLY A 188 2.14 -8.01 7.55
C GLY A 188 3.03 -8.60 8.64
N ILE A 189 4.34 -8.41 8.49
CA ILE A 189 5.37 -8.90 9.40
C ILE A 189 6.06 -7.76 10.15
N ALA A 190 5.90 -6.49 9.79
CA ALA A 190 6.38 -5.37 10.62
C ALA A 190 5.40 -4.18 10.57
N PRO A 191 5.27 -3.43 11.68
CA PRO A 191 4.43 -2.25 11.73
C PRO A 191 5.06 -1.08 10.96
N PRO A 192 4.27 -0.02 10.67
CA PRO A 192 4.81 1.21 10.11
C PRO A 192 5.84 1.84 11.05
N GLN A 193 6.96 2.32 10.51
CA GLN A 193 8.04 2.92 11.29
C GLN A 193 8.89 3.91 10.47
N VAL A 194 9.50 4.87 11.16
CA VAL A 194 10.40 5.83 10.52
C VAL A 194 11.75 5.17 10.28
N LEU A 195 12.14 5.10 9.01
CA LEU A 195 13.43 4.53 8.62
C LEU A 195 14.51 5.60 8.74
N HIS A 196 14.32 6.77 8.14
CA HIS A 196 15.27 7.87 8.19
C HIS A 196 14.56 9.21 8.31
N ARG A 197 15.17 10.20 8.98
CA ARG A 197 14.59 11.52 9.21
C ARG A 197 15.69 12.58 9.29
N GLY A 198 15.42 13.71 8.68
CA GLY A 198 16.11 14.99 8.87
C GLY A 198 15.13 16.03 9.37
N GLU A 199 15.51 17.30 9.34
CA GLU A 199 14.69 18.39 9.89
C GLU A 199 13.36 18.56 9.13
N HIS A 200 13.42 18.50 7.80
CA HIS A 200 12.29 18.81 6.91
C HIS A 200 11.83 17.64 6.04
N ALA A 201 12.39 16.45 6.25
CA ALA A 201 12.04 15.27 5.47
C ALA A 201 12.16 13.97 6.29
N ALA A 202 11.34 12.99 5.96
CA ALA A 202 11.37 11.66 6.54
C ALA A 202 11.03 10.57 5.51
N ILE A 203 11.64 9.40 5.67
CA ILE A 203 11.34 8.17 4.93
C ILE A 203 10.69 7.19 5.92
N VAL A 204 9.49 6.73 5.60
CA VAL A 204 8.66 5.90 6.47
C VAL A 204 8.37 4.57 5.78
N LEU A 205 8.62 3.47 6.46
CA LEU A 205 8.07 2.17 6.08
C LEU A 205 6.57 2.20 6.39
N THR A 206 5.71 2.07 5.38
CA THR A 206 4.25 2.09 5.57
C THR A 206 3.69 0.71 5.84
N HIS A 207 4.27 -0.31 5.23
CA HIS A 207 3.94 -1.72 5.48
C HIS A 207 5.12 -2.59 5.08
N LEU A 208 5.20 -3.78 5.68
CA LEU A 208 6.09 -4.85 5.27
C LEU A 208 5.33 -6.17 5.46
N ALA A 209 5.18 -6.93 4.38
CA ALA A 209 4.40 -8.15 4.33
C ALA A 209 5.17 -9.27 3.63
N ALA A 210 5.01 -10.50 4.13
CA ALA A 210 5.52 -11.70 3.48
C ALA A 210 4.49 -12.27 2.50
N VAL A 211 4.92 -12.51 1.26
CA VAL A 211 4.15 -13.16 0.20
C VAL A 211 5.00 -14.30 -0.38
N ASP A 212 4.78 -15.52 0.12
CA ASP A 212 5.58 -16.70 -0.24
C ASP A 212 7.10 -16.44 -0.04
N ARG A 213 7.87 -16.41 -1.15
CA ARG A 213 9.34 -16.20 -1.17
C ARG A 213 9.75 -14.74 -1.37
N VAL A 214 8.81 -13.81 -1.33
CA VAL A 214 9.01 -12.39 -1.59
C VAL A 214 8.53 -11.59 -0.37
N LEU A 215 9.21 -10.49 -0.08
CA LEU A 215 8.70 -9.45 0.79
C LEU A 215 8.11 -8.32 -0.06
N SER A 216 6.89 -7.91 0.26
CA SER A 216 6.26 -6.71 -0.26
C SER A 216 6.34 -5.62 0.79
N PHE A 217 6.80 -4.43 0.42
CA PHE A 217 6.83 -3.31 1.35
C PHE A 217 6.55 -1.99 0.66
N GLY A 218 6.00 -1.07 1.44
CA GLY A 218 5.74 0.29 0.99
C GLY A 218 6.66 1.28 1.71
N LEU A 219 7.19 2.23 0.97
CA LEU A 219 7.85 3.41 1.52
C LEU A 219 7.01 4.65 1.25
N SER A 220 7.05 5.60 2.18
CA SER A 220 6.55 6.94 1.96
C SER A 220 7.61 7.97 2.31
N GLY A 221 7.85 8.90 1.38
CA GLY A 221 8.63 10.10 1.62
C GLY A 221 7.72 11.24 2.05
N HIS A 222 8.00 11.87 3.19
CA HIS A 222 7.32 13.09 3.62
C HIS A 222 8.31 14.25 3.65
N ALA A 223 7.93 15.39 3.07
CA ALA A 223 8.71 16.61 3.16
C ALA A 223 7.82 17.82 3.40
N HIS A 224 8.35 18.84 4.09
CA HIS A 224 7.67 20.10 4.34
C HIS A 224 8.50 21.33 3.97
N GLY A 225 7.84 22.49 3.89
CA GLY A 225 8.47 23.78 3.65
C GLY A 225 9.20 23.85 2.31
N ASP A 226 10.40 24.42 2.31
CA ASP A 226 11.20 24.63 1.09
C ASP A 226 11.71 23.32 0.48
N THR A 227 11.82 22.26 1.29
CA THR A 227 12.15 20.91 0.84
C THR A 227 11.04 20.36 -0.05
N ALA A 228 9.77 20.50 0.37
CA ALA A 228 8.62 20.10 -0.45
C ALA A 228 8.56 20.88 -1.79
N ARG A 229 8.84 22.18 -1.75
CA ARG A 229 8.90 23.02 -2.96
C ARG A 229 10.03 22.60 -3.90
N THR A 230 11.16 22.17 -3.35
CA THR A 230 12.30 21.68 -4.13
C THR A 230 11.95 20.40 -4.86
N ILE A 231 11.30 19.44 -4.19
CA ILE A 231 10.81 18.23 -4.84
C ILE A 231 9.82 18.56 -5.96
N ALA A 232 8.84 19.43 -5.70
CA ALA A 232 7.84 19.82 -6.72
C ALA A 232 8.51 20.44 -7.96
N ARG A 233 9.52 21.30 -7.79
CA ARG A 233 10.26 21.88 -8.92
C ARG A 233 11.02 20.84 -9.73
N THR A 234 11.55 19.79 -9.10
CA THR A 234 12.29 18.74 -9.81
C THR A 234 11.36 17.72 -10.47
N ALA A 235 10.25 17.37 -9.82
CA ALA A 235 9.28 16.43 -10.37
C ALA A 235 8.61 16.95 -11.66
N PHE A 236 8.41 18.28 -11.77
CA PHE A 236 7.79 18.93 -12.92
C PHE A 236 8.76 19.81 -13.73
N GLY A 237 10.05 19.74 -13.42
CA GLY A 237 11.11 20.46 -14.11
C GLY A 237 11.64 19.73 -15.35
N PRO A 238 12.61 20.30 -16.08
CA PRO A 238 13.34 19.58 -17.11
C PRO A 238 13.95 18.30 -16.52
N PRO A 239 14.01 17.18 -17.27
CA PRO A 239 14.53 15.92 -16.76
C PRO A 239 16.01 16.06 -16.40
N HIS A 240 16.30 16.27 -15.12
CA HIS A 240 17.66 16.41 -14.58
C HIS A 240 18.21 15.09 -13.99
N GLY A 241 17.64 13.95 -14.39
CA GLY A 241 18.19 12.62 -14.09
C GLY A 241 18.13 12.18 -12.62
N THR A 242 17.57 13.00 -11.73
CA THR A 242 17.40 12.67 -10.30
C THR A 242 15.93 12.38 -10.03
N ASP A 243 15.64 11.17 -9.54
CA ASP A 243 14.31 10.79 -9.11
C ASP A 243 13.90 11.67 -7.91
N PRO A 244 12.74 12.37 -7.96
CA PRO A 244 12.25 13.16 -6.84
C PRO A 244 11.88 12.32 -5.61
N SER A 245 11.84 11.00 -5.73
CA SER A 245 11.37 10.06 -4.71
C SER A 245 12.52 9.53 -3.84
N PRO A 246 12.23 8.97 -2.64
CA PRO A 246 13.20 8.20 -1.89
C PRO A 246 13.76 7.04 -2.71
N THR A 247 15.04 6.73 -2.53
CA THR A 247 15.70 5.58 -3.16
C THR A 247 15.95 4.49 -2.13
N VAL A 248 15.79 3.23 -2.55
CA VAL A 248 16.00 2.06 -1.68
C VAL A 248 16.83 0.98 -2.36
N ALA A 249 17.70 0.35 -1.58
CA ALA A 249 18.35 -0.90 -1.91
C ALA A 249 18.19 -1.89 -0.75
N PHE A 250 18.09 -3.20 -1.02
CA PHE A 250 18.22 -4.21 0.03
C PHE A 250 19.67 -4.72 0.11
N VAL A 251 20.10 -5.15 1.29
CA VAL A 251 21.43 -5.73 1.50
C VAL A 251 21.30 -7.24 1.58
N ALA A 252 22.08 -7.96 0.76
CA ALA A 252 22.18 -9.41 0.80
C ALA A 252 23.61 -9.83 0.43
N ASP A 253 24.14 -10.84 1.11
CA ASP A 253 25.48 -11.41 0.84
C ASP A 253 26.61 -10.37 0.78
N GLY A 254 26.50 -9.29 1.56
CA GLY A 254 27.50 -8.20 1.59
C GLY A 254 27.45 -7.25 0.39
N GLU A 255 26.38 -7.29 -0.40
CA GLU A 255 26.12 -6.38 -1.53
C GLU A 255 24.81 -5.62 -1.34
N ALA A 256 24.70 -4.44 -1.96
CA ALA A 256 23.47 -3.64 -1.99
C ALA A 256 22.81 -3.73 -3.38
N PHE A 257 21.55 -4.14 -3.40
CA PHE A 257 20.76 -4.30 -4.62
C PHE A 257 19.72 -3.19 -4.73
N GLN A 258 19.95 -2.24 -5.63
CA GLN A 258 19.01 -1.15 -5.93
C GLN A 258 17.69 -1.73 -6.44
N VAL A 259 16.59 -1.36 -5.79
CA VAL A 259 15.25 -1.85 -6.13
C VAL A 259 14.51 -0.77 -6.89
N GLN A 260 13.81 -1.18 -7.95
CA GLN A 260 12.88 -0.30 -8.66
C GLN A 260 11.50 -0.41 -8.03
N ALA A 261 10.83 0.72 -7.84
CA ALA A 261 9.44 0.74 -7.41
C ALA A 261 8.56 -0.02 -8.41
N TYR A 262 7.69 -0.88 -7.90
CA TYR A 262 6.66 -1.56 -8.69
C TYR A 262 5.51 -0.60 -9.03
N SER A 263 5.10 0.20 -8.04
CA SER A 263 4.11 1.27 -8.14
C SER A 263 4.59 2.48 -7.37
N GLY A 264 4.16 3.67 -7.79
CA GLY A 264 4.55 4.92 -7.19
C GLY A 264 3.50 6.00 -7.41
N THR A 265 3.26 6.82 -6.39
CA THR A 265 2.36 7.97 -6.46
C THR A 265 2.97 9.10 -5.65
N SER A 266 2.97 10.30 -6.22
CA SER A 266 3.47 11.49 -5.53
C SER A 266 2.40 12.56 -5.57
N PHE A 267 2.14 13.19 -4.43
CA PHE A 267 1.18 14.26 -4.29
C PHE A 267 1.69 15.30 -3.30
N GLY A 268 1.28 16.54 -3.48
CA GLY A 268 1.71 17.62 -2.63
C GLY A 268 1.06 18.93 -3.01
N SER A 269 1.07 19.86 -2.07
CA SER A 269 0.64 21.23 -2.29
C SER A 269 1.64 22.14 -1.60
N GLY A 270 2.21 23.11 -2.34
CA GLY A 270 3.06 24.19 -1.85
C GLY A 270 4.12 23.82 -0.79
N ALA A 271 3.69 23.72 0.48
CA ALA A 271 4.52 23.46 1.64
C ALA A 271 4.57 21.99 2.10
N VAL A 272 3.87 21.06 1.45
CA VAL A 272 3.86 19.63 1.82
C VAL A 272 4.02 18.77 0.58
N HIS A 273 4.87 17.76 0.67
CA HIS A 273 5.02 16.72 -0.33
C HIS A 273 4.94 15.35 0.34
N THR A 274 4.20 14.43 -0.28
CA THR A 274 4.18 13.03 0.07
C THR A 274 4.36 12.20 -1.18
N ASP A 275 5.38 11.35 -1.15
CA ASP A 275 5.61 10.30 -2.12
C ASP A 275 5.29 8.95 -1.49
N ARG A 276 4.81 8.00 -2.29
CA ARG A 276 4.50 6.65 -1.86
C ARG A 276 4.88 5.67 -2.95
N GLN A 277 5.67 4.67 -2.59
CA GLN A 277 6.17 3.64 -3.49
C GLN A 277 6.04 2.26 -2.88
N ASP A 278 5.73 1.26 -3.70
CA ASP A 278 5.72 -0.15 -3.29
C ASP A 278 6.81 -0.94 -4.01
N PHE A 279 7.37 -1.90 -3.30
CA PHE A 279 8.53 -2.68 -3.73
C PHE A 279 8.32 -4.17 -3.45
N PHE A 280 9.04 -4.98 -4.23
CA PHE A 280 9.19 -6.42 -4.00
C PHE A 280 10.66 -6.79 -3.94
N VAL A 281 11.04 -7.55 -2.92
CA VAL A 281 12.42 -8.06 -2.75
C VAL A 281 12.41 -9.53 -2.37
N PRO A 282 13.48 -10.29 -2.66
CA PRO A 282 13.60 -11.65 -2.17
C PRO A 282 13.44 -11.71 -0.64
N ARG A 283 12.76 -12.73 -0.14
CA ARG A 283 12.64 -12.94 1.29
C ARG A 283 13.96 -13.49 1.87
N PRO A 284 14.61 -12.77 2.81
CA PRO A 284 15.83 -13.23 3.45
C PRO A 284 15.54 -14.44 4.36
N HIS A 285 16.54 -15.31 4.54
CA HIS A 285 16.37 -16.57 5.28
C HIS A 285 16.06 -16.39 6.77
N ASP A 286 16.50 -15.28 7.37
CA ASP A 286 16.27 -14.92 8.77
C ASP A 286 15.08 -13.97 8.94
N ASP A 287 14.32 -13.71 7.86
CA ASP A 287 13.22 -12.73 7.80
C ASP A 287 13.60 -11.30 8.17
N VAL A 288 14.90 -10.98 8.27
CA VAL A 288 15.37 -9.62 8.55
C VAL A 288 15.61 -8.88 7.26
N LEU A 289 14.85 -7.81 7.04
CA LEU A 289 15.02 -6.95 5.88
C LEU A 289 16.03 -5.84 6.20
N ASP A 290 17.24 -5.98 5.66
CA ASP A 290 18.27 -4.93 5.69
C ASP A 290 18.12 -4.01 4.47
N LEU A 291 17.92 -2.72 4.71
CA LEU A 291 17.72 -1.69 3.69
C LEU A 291 18.78 -0.59 3.78
N LEU A 292 19.22 -0.11 2.61
CA LEU A 292 19.79 1.22 2.46
C LEU A 292 18.69 2.14 1.94
N VAL A 293 18.43 3.23 2.66
CA VAL A 293 17.47 4.26 2.25
C VAL A 293 18.16 5.60 2.15
N ALA A 294 17.82 6.38 1.13
CA ALA A 294 18.32 7.74 0.95
C ALA A 294 17.24 8.60 0.29
N TRP A 295 17.34 9.91 0.46
CA TRP A 295 16.55 10.85 -0.32
C TRP A 295 17.41 12.11 -0.61
N PRO A 296 18.35 12.01 -1.58
CA PRO A 296 19.39 13.00 -1.75
C PRO A 296 18.89 14.40 -2.08
N ILE A 297 17.80 14.50 -2.85
CA ILE A 297 17.21 15.78 -3.27
C ILE A 297 16.73 16.64 -2.08
N VAL A 298 16.44 16.00 -0.94
CA VAL A 298 16.03 16.65 0.30
C VAL A 298 17.14 16.69 1.36
N GLY A 299 18.37 16.31 0.99
CA GLY A 299 19.52 16.27 1.89
C GLY A 299 19.53 15.10 2.86
N LEU A 300 18.70 14.07 2.67
CA LEU A 300 18.81 12.83 3.45
C LEU A 300 19.86 11.94 2.81
N ALA A 301 21.02 11.88 3.47
CA ALA A 301 22.10 10.96 3.13
C ALA A 301 21.63 9.51 3.27
N GLU A 302 22.42 8.59 2.71
CA GLU A 302 22.13 7.17 2.84
C GLU A 302 22.24 6.72 4.30
N ALA A 303 21.28 5.91 4.73
CA ALA A 303 21.22 5.33 6.07
C ALA A 303 20.85 3.85 5.98
N HIS A 304 21.38 3.05 6.91
CA HIS A 304 21.16 1.61 6.96
C HIS A 304 20.10 1.26 7.99
N ALA A 305 18.97 0.69 7.55
CA ALA A 305 17.85 0.27 8.38
C ALA A 305 17.72 -1.25 8.41
N ARG A 306 17.77 -1.83 9.61
CA ARG A 306 17.53 -3.27 9.83
C ARG A 306 16.13 -3.47 10.39
N ILE A 307 15.25 -4.08 9.60
CA ILE A 307 13.85 -4.28 9.97
C ILE A 307 13.66 -5.74 10.38
N THR A 308 13.30 -5.94 11.64
CA THR A 308 12.97 -7.26 12.17
C THR A 308 11.46 -7.48 12.12
N PRO A 309 10.99 -8.71 11.84
CA PRO A 309 9.59 -9.04 11.97
C PRO A 309 9.11 -8.78 13.40
N ALA A 310 7.94 -8.17 13.55
CA ALA A 310 7.19 -8.24 14.78
C ALA A 310 6.90 -9.73 15.06
N GLY A 311 7.26 -10.20 16.26
CA GLY A 311 6.92 -11.54 16.71
C GLY A 311 5.42 -11.83 16.57
N PRO A 312 5.03 -13.11 16.50
CA PRO A 312 3.65 -13.53 16.29
C PRO A 312 2.66 -12.88 17.26
#